data_AF-A0A972NMX6-F1
#
_entry.id   AF-A0A972NMX6-F1
#
_cell.length_a   1.000
_cell.length_b   1.000
_cell.length_c   1.000
_cell.angle_alpha   90.00
_cell.angle_beta   90.00
_cell.angle_gamma   90.00
#
_symmetry.space_group_name_H-M   'P 1'
#
loop_
_entity.id
_entity.type
_entity.pdbx_description
1 polymer ?
#
loop_
_entity_poly.entity_id
_entity_poly.type
_entity_poly.pdbx_seq_one_letter_code
_entity_poly.pdbx_strand_id
1 'polypeptide(L)'
;MRINGATGTMILMTERDDTTGQDVRVLRLEAAADGKAVLLIDVDQRKPGIHREIRYEITAAELIAAIRAHGAELPWEQPNP
;
A
#
# COMPACT_ATOMS: atom_id res chain seq x y z
N MET A 1 -0.85 28.03 1.46
CA MET A 1 -0.66 26.76 0.74
C MET A 1 -1.67 25.76 1.27
N ARG A 2 -2.55 25.19 0.43
CA ARG A 2 -3.45 24.09 0.82
C ARG A 2 -2.77 22.79 0.40
N ILE A 3 -2.56 21.89 1.35
CA ILE A 3 -2.06 20.54 1.10
C ILE A 3 -3.29 19.63 1.17
N ASN A 4 -3.56 18.90 0.09
CA ASN A 4 -4.56 17.84 0.13
C ASN A 4 -3.95 16.63 0.84
N GLY A 5 -4.73 16.00 1.71
CA GLY A 5 -4.35 14.78 2.41
C GLY A 5 -4.20 13.57 1.48
N ALA A 6 -3.95 12.39 2.05
CA ALA A 6 -3.93 11.15 1.27
C ALA A 6 -5.32 10.86 0.70
N THR A 7 -5.39 10.27 -0.51
CA THR A 7 -6.65 9.85 -1.15
C THR A 7 -6.48 8.55 -1.93
N GLY A 8 -7.52 7.71 -1.94
CA GLY A 8 -7.60 6.51 -2.77
C GLY A 8 -7.04 5.23 -2.12
N THR A 9 -6.94 4.19 -2.93
CA THR A 9 -6.47 2.85 -2.54
C THR A 9 -5.45 2.34 -3.57
N MET A 10 -4.39 1.70 -3.10
CA MET A 10 -3.37 1.06 -3.93
C MET A 10 -3.12 -0.35 -3.42
N ILE A 11 -3.30 -1.36 -4.27
CA ILE A 11 -2.90 -2.74 -3.97
C ILE A 11 -1.39 -2.85 -4.16
N LEU A 12 -0.66 -3.21 -3.10
CA LEU A 12 0.78 -3.41 -3.13
C LEU A 12 1.15 -4.86 -3.43
N MET A 13 0.38 -5.81 -2.91
CA MET A 13 0.62 -7.24 -3.08
C MET A 13 -0.69 -8.00 -3.06
N THR A 14 -0.77 -9.00 -3.94
CA THR A 14 -1.76 -10.06 -3.91
C THR A 14 -1.03 -11.40 -3.93
N GLU A 15 -1.24 -12.22 -2.91
CA GLU A 15 -0.81 -13.61 -2.84
C GLU A 15 -1.99 -14.50 -3.22
N ARG A 16 -1.79 -15.45 -4.13
CA ARG A 16 -2.82 -16.39 -4.58
C ARG A 16 -2.46 -17.81 -4.16
N ASP A 17 -3.48 -18.58 -3.81
CA ASP A 17 -3.33 -20.02 -3.63
C ASP A 17 -3.21 -20.71 -4.98
N ASP A 18 -2.13 -21.47 -5.18
CA ASP A 18 -1.81 -22.11 -6.46
C ASP A 18 -2.83 -23.19 -6.89
N THR A 19 -3.55 -23.77 -5.92
CA THR A 19 -4.49 -24.87 -6.18
C THR A 19 -5.87 -24.34 -6.60
N THR A 20 -6.34 -23.29 -5.94
CA THR A 20 -7.68 -22.74 -6.07
C THR A 20 -7.74 -21.45 -6.88
N GLY A 21 -6.59 -20.80 -7.09
CA GLY A 21 -6.45 -19.50 -7.75
C GLY A 21 -7.02 -18.33 -6.95
N GLN A 22 -7.47 -18.56 -5.70
CA GLN A 22 -8.07 -17.53 -4.87
C GLN A 22 -7.01 -16.63 -4.24
N ASP A 23 -7.32 -15.35 -4.07
CA ASP A 23 -6.49 -14.41 -3.33
C ASP A 23 -6.52 -14.81 -1.84
N VAL A 24 -5.37 -15.20 -1.28
CA VAL A 24 -5.24 -15.62 0.12
C VAL A 24 -4.55 -14.58 0.99
N ARG A 25 -3.89 -13.58 0.39
CA ARG A 25 -3.40 -12.42 1.12
C ARG A 25 -3.39 -11.18 0.24
N VAL A 26 -3.81 -10.05 0.81
CA VAL A 26 -3.77 -8.75 0.12
C VAL A 26 -3.16 -7.71 1.05
N LEU A 27 -2.12 -7.02 0.57
CA LEU A 27 -1.60 -5.80 1.21
C LEU A 27 -1.97 -4.61 0.35
N ARG A 28 -2.55 -3.59 0.99
CA ARG A 28 -2.95 -2.36 0.31
C ARG A 28 -2.73 -1.13 1.16
N LEU A 29 -2.45 -0.02 0.49
CA LEU A 29 -2.46 1.31 1.09
C LEU A 29 -3.82 1.95 0.87
N GLU A 30 -4.39 2.55 1.91
CA GLU A 30 -5.62 3.34 1.83
C GLU A 30 -5.43 4.70 2.49
N ALA A 31 -6.12 5.72 2.00
CA ALA A 31 -6.27 6.96 2.74
C ALA A 31 -7.16 6.75 3.97
N ALA A 32 -6.74 7.27 5.12
CA ALA A 32 -7.63 7.36 6.28
C ALA A 32 -8.82 8.27 5.96
N ALA A 33 -9.97 8.02 6.60
CA ALA A 33 -11.21 8.75 6.34
C ALA A 33 -11.10 10.27 6.62
N ASP A 34 -10.21 10.68 7.50
CA ASP A 34 -9.94 12.08 7.81
C ASP A 34 -8.91 12.74 6.88
N GLY A 35 -8.33 11.96 5.95
CA GLY A 35 -7.31 12.37 5.00
C GLY A 35 -5.93 12.65 5.59
N LYS A 36 -5.73 12.47 6.90
CA LYS A 36 -4.48 12.87 7.58
C LYS A 36 -3.41 11.79 7.54
N ALA A 37 -3.81 10.54 7.39
CA ALA A 37 -2.93 9.38 7.41
C ALA A 37 -3.12 8.47 6.19
N VAL A 38 -2.14 7.60 6.00
CA VAL A 38 -2.18 6.44 5.12
C VAL A 38 -2.23 5.20 6.00
N LEU A 39 -3.09 4.26 5.64
CA LEU A 39 -3.25 2.97 6.30
C LEU A 39 -2.62 1.89 5.43
N LEU A 40 -1.70 1.09 5.98
CA LEU A 40 -1.33 -0.20 5.42
C LEU A 40 -2.26 -1.27 6.00
N ILE A 41 -3.05 -1.88 5.13
CA ILE A 41 -4.00 -2.93 5.50
C ILE A 41 -3.46 -4.26 4.97
N ASP A 42 -3.19 -5.20 5.89
CA ASP A 42 -2.78 -6.57 5.62
C ASP A 42 -3.95 -7.50 5.92
N VAL A 43 -4.57 -8.02 4.85
CA VAL A 43 -5.66 -9.00 4.91
C VAL A 43 -5.09 -10.38 4.61
N ASP A 44 -5.07 -11.25 5.60
CA ASP A 44 -4.56 -12.62 5.53
C ASP A 44 -5.69 -13.64 5.70
N GLN A 45 -5.85 -14.48 4.69
CA GLN A 45 -6.85 -15.56 4.59
C GLN A 45 -6.22 -16.92 4.26
N ARG A 46 -4.90 -17.07 4.43
CA ARG A 46 -4.17 -18.31 4.09
C ARG A 46 -4.62 -19.51 4.91
N LYS A 47 -5.24 -19.28 6.08
CA LYS A 47 -5.84 -20.34 6.88
C LYS A 47 -7.34 -20.41 6.57
N PRO A 48 -7.86 -21.55 6.07
CA PRO A 48 -9.28 -21.70 5.78
C PRO A 48 -10.16 -21.32 6.99
N GLY A 49 -11.16 -20.48 6.76
CA GLY A 49 -12.08 -20.02 7.79
C GLY A 49 -11.53 -18.95 8.74
N ILE A 50 -10.27 -18.51 8.58
CA ILE A 50 -9.67 -17.44 9.38
C ILE A 50 -9.41 -16.24 8.48
N HIS A 51 -10.15 -15.16 8.73
CA HIS A 51 -9.89 -13.85 8.16
C HIS A 51 -9.19 -12.99 9.20
N ARG A 52 -7.93 -12.62 8.94
CA ARG A 52 -7.16 -11.72 9.81
C ARG A 52 -6.87 -10.43 9.06
N GLU A 53 -7.36 -9.32 9.60
CA GLU A 53 -7.04 -7.98 9.09
C GLU A 53 -6.23 -7.22 10.14
N ILE A 54 -5.08 -6.68 9.72
CA ILE A 54 -4.26 -5.78 10.53
C ILE A 54 -4.15 -4.44 9.80
N ARG A 55 -4.30 -3.35 10.55
CA ARG A 55 -4.18 -1.98 10.03
C ARG A 55 -3.04 -1.28 10.75
N TYR A 56 -2.10 -0.73 9.97
CA TYR A 56 -1.01 0.10 10.46
C TYR A 56 -1.21 1.53 9.94
N GLU A 57 -1.02 2.52 10.80
CA GLU A 57 -1.18 3.93 10.44
C GLU A 57 0.19 4.60 10.32
N ILE A 58 0.33 5.46 9.31
CA ILE A 58 1.49 6.33 9.11
C ILE A 58 1.03 7.66 8.51
N THR A 59 1.68 8.77 8.86
CA THR A 59 1.38 10.04 8.20
C THR A 59 1.89 10.04 6.74
N ALA A 60 1.27 10.84 5.88
CA ALA A 60 1.77 11.00 4.51
C ALA A 60 3.22 11.52 4.48
N ALA A 61 3.59 12.39 5.43
CA ALA A 61 4.94 12.95 5.52
C ALA A 61 5.98 11.88 5.88
N GLU A 62 5.68 11.00 6.84
CA GLU A 62 6.56 9.89 7.22
C GLU A 62 6.70 8.87 6.08
N LEU A 63 5.60 8.54 5.39
CA LEU A 63 5.66 7.65 4.22
C LEU A 63 6.54 8.23 3.11
N ILE A 64 6.37 9.52 2.79
CA ILE A 64 7.22 10.23 1.82
C ILE A 64 8.68 10.21 2.26
N ALA A 65 8.96 10.47 3.53
CA ALA A 65 10.31 10.44 4.08
C ALA A 65 10.94 9.04 3.95
N ALA A 66 10.20 7.99 4.29
CA ALA A 66 10.65 6.60 4.15
C ALA A 66 10.95 6.24 2.68
N ILE A 67 10.07 6.62 1.75
CA ILE A 67 10.31 6.39 0.31
C ILE A 67 11.54 7.15 -0.17
N ARG A 68 11.75 8.39 0.26
CA ARG A 68 12.94 9.17 -0.11
C ARG A 68 14.23 8.60 0.49
N ALA A 69 14.16 8.03 1.70
CA ALA A 69 15.31 7.46 2.39
C ALA A 69 15.71 6.08 1.85
N HIS A 70 14.75 5.30 1.34
CA HIS A 70 14.97 3.89 0.98
C HIS A 70 14.72 3.57 -0.50
N GLY A 71 14.05 4.46 -1.23
CA GLY A 71 13.80 4.31 -2.66
C GLY A 71 15.00 4.71 -3.50
N ALA A 72 14.97 4.33 -4.78
CA ALA A 72 15.91 4.79 -5.77
C ALA A 72 15.30 5.92 -6.59
N GLU A 73 16.06 6.99 -6.82
CA GLU A 73 15.73 7.98 -7.85
C GLU A 73 15.93 7.30 -9.22
N LEU A 74 14.86 7.22 -10.01
CA LEU A 74 14.93 6.66 -11.35
C LEU A 74 15.29 7.78 -12.34
N PRO A 75 16.22 7.55 -13.28
CA PRO A 75 16.47 8.51 -14.34
C PRO A 75 15.18 8.71 -15.13
N TRP A 76 14.82 9.97 -15.40
CA TRP A 76 13.78 10.30 -16.36
C TRP A 76 14.16 9.66 -17.69
N GLU A 77 13.26 8.91 -18.33
CA GLU A 77 13.48 8.41 -19.69
C GLU A 77 13.78 9.61 -20.59
N GLN A 78 15.05 9.77 -21.00
CA GLN A 78 15.33 10.60 -22.16
C GLN A 78 14.64 9.91 -23.34
N PRO A 79 13.79 10.62 -24.10
CA PRO A 79 13.36 10.11 -25.39
C PRO A 79 14.64 9.78 -26.17
N ASN A 80 14.76 8.52 -26.58
CA ASN A 80 15.86 8.06 -27.43
C ASN A 80 15.96 9.04 -28.63
N PRO A 81 17.16 9.56 -28.98
CA PRO A 81 17.32 10.52 -30.08
C PRO A 81 16.90 9.95 -31.44
#